data_AF-A0A443I0Q8-F1
#
_entry.id   AF-A0A443I0Q8-F1
#
_cell.length_a   1.000
_cell.length_b   1.000
_cell.length_c   1.000
_cell.angle_alpha   90.00
_cell.angle_beta   90.00
_cell.angle_gamma   90.00
#
_symmetry.space_group_name_H-M   'P 1'
#
loop_
_entity.id
_entity.type
_entity.pdbx_description
1 polymer ?
#
loop_
_entity_poly.entity_id
_entity_poly.type
_entity_poly.pdbx_seq_one_letter_code
_entity_poly.pdbx_strand_id
1 'polypeptide(L)'
;MVERLLDFLHLDLLAQFVRSFKNALTDPPDVRAQKDWISEYECDEQRGVELLQLKHYWEDEKRELIRETARKSTAKDIDENYTKTLKAYDREIANVRQRLFIHQNAMKKLLEEKIDMSYTRSWELPRRRTRQGFSLAWLKESKICARTGGCCGRPCACCEKPLVTHLERCSGLFEKGKKVVGLYGHCTTNCRCCILYRRLPKKELSVGSS
;
A
#
# COMPACT_ATOMS: atom_id res chain seq x y z
N MET A 1 30.58 -1.54 1.25
CA MET A 1 31.00 -0.90 -0.02
C MET A 1 30.96 -1.89 -1.20
N VAL A 2 31.61 -3.06 -1.10
CA VAL A 2 31.64 -4.09 -2.17
C VAL A 2 30.26 -4.56 -2.63
N GLU A 3 29.33 -4.85 -1.72
CA GLU A 3 27.95 -5.26 -2.08
C GLU A 3 27.22 -4.20 -2.90
N ARG A 4 27.40 -2.90 -2.56
CA ARG A 4 26.75 -1.81 -3.29
C ARG A 4 27.24 -1.77 -4.74
N LEU A 5 28.52 -2.02 -4.95
CA LEU A 5 29.13 -2.08 -6.27
C LEU A 5 28.62 -3.29 -7.05
N LEU A 6 28.55 -4.48 -6.42
CA LEU A 6 28.05 -5.69 -7.07
C LEU A 6 26.57 -5.58 -7.45
N ASP A 7 25.74 -4.99 -6.57
CA ASP A 7 24.32 -4.69 -6.87
C ASP A 7 24.20 -3.73 -8.05
N PHE A 8 25.06 -2.71 -8.10
CA PHE A 8 25.09 -1.73 -9.19
C PHE A 8 25.51 -2.34 -10.52
N LEU A 9 26.41 -3.31 -10.49
CA LEU A 9 26.88 -4.05 -11.67
C LEU A 9 25.97 -5.23 -12.04
N HIS A 10 24.83 -5.41 -11.38
CA HIS A 10 23.91 -6.53 -11.58
C HIS A 10 24.56 -7.92 -11.42
N LEU A 11 25.61 -8.03 -10.58
CA LEU A 11 26.31 -9.27 -10.28
C LEU A 11 25.65 -10.00 -9.09
N ASP A 12 24.38 -10.38 -9.28
CA ASP A 12 23.50 -10.81 -8.19
C ASP A 12 24.00 -12.05 -7.43
N LEU A 13 24.63 -13.01 -8.12
CA LEU A 13 25.17 -14.24 -7.51
C LEU A 13 26.34 -13.93 -6.57
N LEU A 14 27.28 -13.07 -7.00
CA LEU A 14 28.40 -12.65 -6.17
C LEU A 14 27.93 -11.79 -5.00
N ALA A 15 26.95 -10.93 -5.24
CA ALA A 15 26.34 -10.12 -4.18
C ALA A 15 25.63 -11.00 -3.13
N GLN A 16 24.93 -12.06 -3.56
CA GLN A 16 24.32 -13.04 -2.64
C GLN A 16 25.37 -13.80 -1.85
N PHE A 17 26.46 -14.26 -2.48
CA PHE A 17 27.54 -14.94 -1.79
C PHE A 17 28.15 -14.05 -0.69
N VAL A 18 28.47 -12.79 -1.02
CA VAL A 18 29.01 -11.83 -0.04
C VAL A 18 28.04 -11.59 1.12
N ARG A 19 26.73 -11.48 0.85
CA ARG A 19 25.71 -11.31 1.90
C ARG A 19 25.62 -12.54 2.80
N SER A 20 25.62 -13.75 2.23
CA SER A 20 25.61 -14.99 3.02
C SER A 20 26.84 -15.10 3.92
N PHE A 21 28.02 -14.74 3.41
CA PHE A 21 29.25 -14.74 4.19
C PHE A 21 29.19 -13.71 5.33
N LYS A 22 28.74 -12.48 5.06
CA LYS A 22 28.56 -11.47 6.12
C LYS A 22 27.52 -11.88 7.16
N ASN A 23 26.41 -12.47 6.73
CA ASN A 23 25.37 -12.95 7.65
C ASN A 23 25.92 -14.02 8.61
N ALA A 24 26.83 -14.87 8.15
CA ALA A 24 27.50 -15.86 9.00
C ALA A 24 28.45 -15.24 10.04
N LEU A 25 28.93 -14.02 9.79
CA LEU A 25 29.84 -13.28 10.66
C LEU A 25 29.14 -12.17 11.47
N THR A 26 27.83 -11.98 11.31
CA THR A 26 27.07 -10.95 12.01
C THR A 26 26.61 -11.46 13.37
N ASP A 27 26.73 -10.63 14.40
CA ASP A 27 26.34 -11.01 15.75
C ASP A 27 24.83 -11.29 15.86
N PRO A 28 24.40 -12.29 16.67
CA PRO A 28 22.98 -12.64 16.80
C PRO A 28 22.04 -11.49 17.21
N PRO A 29 22.42 -10.55 18.10
CA PRO A 29 21.59 -9.39 18.43
C PRO A 29 21.32 -8.47 17.23
N ASP A 30 22.33 -8.26 16.38
CA ASP A 30 22.25 -7.42 15.18
C ASP A 30 21.34 -8.04 14.11
N VAL A 31 21.36 -9.37 13.99
CA VAL A 31 20.43 -10.10 13.13
C VAL A 31 18.99 -9.98 13.65
N ARG A 32 18.80 -10.05 14.97
CA ARG A 32 17.47 -9.91 15.60
C ARG A 32 16.91 -8.52 15.37
N ALA A 33 17.69 -7.48 15.65
CA ALA A 33 17.27 -6.08 15.45
C ALA A 33 16.86 -5.81 13.99
N GLN A 34 17.58 -6.36 13.01
CA GLN A 34 17.20 -6.26 11.60
C GLN A 34 15.87 -6.96 11.28
N LYS A 35 15.65 -8.16 11.83
CA LYS A 35 14.39 -8.90 11.62
C LYS A 35 13.22 -8.21 12.29
N ASP A 36 13.41 -7.66 13.47
CA ASP A 36 12.40 -6.92 14.21
C ASP A 36 11.99 -5.66 13.43
N TRP A 37 12.98 -4.89 12.95
CA TRP A 37 12.73 -3.74 12.08
C TRP A 37 12.00 -4.12 10.78
N ILE A 38 12.39 -5.22 10.12
CA ILE A 38 11.70 -5.71 8.92
C ILE A 38 10.24 -6.03 9.25
N SER A 39 9.99 -6.76 10.34
CA SER A 39 8.64 -7.14 10.74
C SER A 39 7.78 -5.91 11.06
N GLU A 40 8.35 -4.91 11.72
CA GLU A 40 7.66 -3.66 12.02
C GLU A 40 7.33 -2.87 10.75
N TYR A 41 8.28 -2.77 9.83
CA TYR A 41 8.07 -2.14 8.52
C TYR A 41 6.94 -2.82 7.74
N GLU A 42 6.96 -4.15 7.64
CA GLU A 42 5.94 -4.90 6.89
C GLU A 42 4.55 -4.75 7.50
N CYS A 43 4.46 -4.74 8.83
CA CYS A 43 3.21 -4.47 9.54
C CYS A 43 2.67 -3.06 9.25
N ASP A 44 3.55 -2.05 9.27
CA ASP A 44 3.14 -0.67 9.02
C ASP A 44 2.85 -0.41 7.53
N GLU A 45 3.57 -1.06 6.60
CA GLU A 45 3.25 -1.04 5.17
C GLU A 45 1.84 -1.61 4.91
N GLN A 46 1.54 -2.77 5.49
CA GLN A 46 0.23 -3.41 5.39
C GLN A 46 -0.88 -2.51 5.96
N ARG A 47 -0.64 -1.86 7.11
CA ARG A 47 -1.55 -0.88 7.69
C ARG A 47 -1.81 0.30 6.75
N GLY A 48 -0.77 0.79 6.05
CA GLY A 48 -0.90 1.82 5.03
C GLY A 48 -1.82 1.40 3.87
N VAL A 49 -1.63 0.17 3.37
CA VAL A 49 -2.50 -0.41 2.33
C VAL A 49 -3.94 -0.52 2.81
N GLU A 50 -4.17 -0.96 4.04
CA GLU A 50 -5.50 -1.07 4.66
C GLU A 50 -6.22 0.28 4.75
N LEU A 51 -5.51 1.34 5.15
CA LEU A 51 -6.05 2.70 5.23
C LEU A 51 -6.40 3.25 3.86
N LEU A 52 -5.53 3.05 2.86
CA LEU A 52 -5.81 3.49 1.48
C LEU A 52 -7.01 2.78 0.88
N GLN A 53 -7.13 1.46 1.10
CA GLN A 53 -8.30 0.71 0.65
C GLN A 53 -9.58 1.13 1.37
N LEU A 54 -9.51 1.46 2.66
CA LEU A 54 -10.65 2.00 3.41
C LEU A 54 -11.08 3.38 2.88
N LYS A 55 -10.12 4.25 2.54
CA LYS A 55 -10.40 5.53 1.88
C LYS A 55 -11.14 5.30 0.56
N HIS A 56 -10.65 4.40 -0.29
CA HIS A 56 -11.32 4.07 -1.54
C HIS A 56 -12.70 3.44 -1.33
N TYR A 57 -12.86 2.58 -0.33
CA TYR A 57 -14.17 2.03 0.03
C TYR A 57 -15.18 3.16 0.28
N TRP A 58 -14.83 4.14 1.11
CA TRP A 58 -15.72 5.27 1.41
C TRP A 58 -15.96 6.18 0.21
N GLU A 59 -14.92 6.46 -0.58
CA GLU A 59 -15.04 7.23 -1.80
C GLU A 59 -15.95 6.53 -2.83
N ASP A 60 -15.89 5.20 -2.93
CA ASP A 60 -16.73 4.40 -3.82
C ASP A 60 -18.19 4.37 -3.35
N GLU A 61 -18.46 4.13 -2.06
CA GLU A 61 -19.82 4.16 -1.52
C GLU A 61 -20.45 5.55 -1.64
N LYS A 62 -19.67 6.62 -1.38
CA LYS A 62 -20.12 8.01 -1.62
C LYS A 62 -20.48 8.23 -3.08
N ARG A 63 -19.63 7.78 -4.02
CA ARG A 63 -19.91 7.91 -5.47
C ARG A 63 -21.14 7.12 -5.89
N GLU A 64 -21.37 5.96 -5.31
CA GLU A 64 -22.55 5.16 -5.64
C GLU A 64 -23.83 5.81 -5.11
N LEU A 65 -23.83 6.35 -3.89
CA LEU A 65 -24.95 7.14 -3.37
C LEU A 65 -25.30 8.31 -4.30
N ILE A 66 -24.29 9.08 -4.73
CA ILE A 66 -24.50 10.21 -5.65
C ILE A 66 -25.13 9.75 -6.97
N ARG A 67 -24.66 8.62 -7.52
CA ARG A 67 -25.21 8.06 -8.77
C ARG A 67 -26.64 7.57 -8.60
N GLU A 68 -26.94 6.90 -7.50
CA GLU A 68 -28.30 6.42 -7.21
C GLU A 68 -29.29 7.57 -7.04
N THR A 69 -28.90 8.62 -6.31
CA THR A 69 -29.73 9.83 -6.18
C THR A 69 -29.95 10.49 -7.53
N ALA A 70 -28.89 10.66 -8.33
CA ALA A 70 -29.00 11.26 -9.67
C ALA A 70 -29.91 10.46 -10.62
N ARG A 71 -29.97 9.13 -10.48
CA ARG A 71 -30.88 8.26 -11.25
C ARG A 71 -32.34 8.36 -10.79
N LYS A 72 -32.58 8.64 -9.51
CA LYS A 72 -33.91 8.67 -8.89
C LYS A 72 -34.57 10.06 -8.90
N SER A 73 -33.79 11.13 -8.97
CA SER A 73 -34.32 12.49 -8.78
C SER A 73 -34.77 13.19 -10.07
N THR A 74 -36.05 13.56 -10.16
CA THR A 74 -36.45 14.89 -10.64
C THR A 74 -36.00 15.93 -9.60
N ALA A 75 -35.55 17.12 -10.01
CA ALA A 75 -34.76 18.09 -9.24
C ALA A 75 -35.33 18.63 -7.90
N LYS A 76 -36.47 18.12 -7.39
CA LYS A 76 -37.18 18.64 -6.22
C LYS A 76 -36.95 17.90 -4.89
N ASP A 77 -36.39 16.69 -4.89
CA ASP A 77 -36.25 15.89 -3.66
C ASP A 77 -34.78 15.69 -3.23
N ILE A 78 -34.03 16.78 -3.03
CA ILE A 78 -32.80 16.71 -2.23
C ILE A 78 -33.22 16.64 -0.76
N ASP A 79 -33.47 15.42 -0.30
CA ASP A 79 -33.84 15.09 1.07
C ASP A 79 -32.74 15.49 2.08
N GLU A 80 -33.13 15.98 3.25
CA GLU A 80 -32.24 16.30 4.37
C GLU A 80 -31.39 15.08 4.78
N ASN A 81 -31.98 13.89 4.68
CA ASN A 81 -31.29 12.62 4.94
C ASN A 81 -30.13 12.35 3.97
N TYR A 82 -30.29 12.71 2.68
CA TYR A 82 -29.21 12.58 1.69
C TYR A 82 -28.03 13.49 2.04
N THR A 83 -28.31 14.74 2.41
CA THR A 83 -27.29 15.70 2.83
C THR A 83 -26.58 15.24 4.10
N LYS A 84 -27.32 14.70 5.10
CA LYS A 84 -26.74 14.14 6.33
C LYS A 84 -25.82 12.95 6.02
N THR A 85 -26.23 12.07 5.11
CA THR A 85 -25.46 10.90 4.70
C THR A 85 -24.18 11.27 3.94
N LEU A 86 -24.24 12.23 3.01
CA LEU A 86 -23.05 12.74 2.32
C LEU A 86 -22.02 13.31 3.30
N LYS A 87 -22.49 14.13 4.26
CA LYS A 87 -21.62 14.68 5.31
C LYS A 87 -20.99 13.59 6.16
N ALA A 88 -21.71 12.52 6.46
CA ALA A 88 -21.15 11.38 7.18
C ALA A 88 -20.02 10.70 6.37
N TYR A 89 -20.19 10.48 5.07
CA TYR A 89 -19.09 9.96 4.23
C TYR A 89 -17.88 10.90 4.19
N ASP A 90 -18.11 12.21 4.11
CA ASP A 90 -17.01 13.18 4.14
C ASP A 90 -16.24 13.15 5.48
N ARG A 91 -16.94 12.96 6.60
CA ARG A 91 -16.29 12.75 7.90
C ARG A 91 -15.44 11.49 7.93
N GLU A 92 -15.95 10.35 7.42
CA GLU A 92 -15.18 9.11 7.36
C GLU A 92 -13.93 9.25 6.48
N ILE A 93 -14.07 9.86 5.30
CA ILE A 93 -12.94 10.12 4.39
C ILE A 93 -11.91 11.03 5.06
N ALA A 94 -12.35 12.08 5.77
CA ALA A 94 -11.47 12.98 6.51
C ALA A 94 -10.73 12.26 7.66
N ASN A 95 -11.43 11.40 8.41
CA ASN A 95 -10.84 10.59 9.46
C ASN A 95 -9.73 9.67 8.91
N VAL A 96 -10.01 8.97 7.81
CA VAL A 96 -9.01 8.09 7.18
C VAL A 96 -7.82 8.90 6.64
N ARG A 97 -8.03 10.10 6.09
CA ARG A 97 -6.93 10.99 5.67
C ARG A 97 -6.05 11.43 6.84
N GLN A 98 -6.63 11.75 7.99
CA GLN A 98 -5.86 12.07 9.18
C GLN A 98 -5.02 10.87 9.65
N ARG A 99 -5.61 9.68 9.67
CA ARG A 99 -4.88 8.43 10.01
C ARG A 99 -3.76 8.13 9.02
N LEU A 100 -3.98 8.37 7.73
CA LEU A 100 -2.94 8.25 6.70
C LEU A 100 -1.79 9.22 6.94
N PHE A 101 -2.06 10.45 7.35
CA PHE A 101 -1.00 11.42 7.65
C PHE A 101 -0.15 10.97 8.86
N ILE A 102 -0.79 10.50 9.93
CA ILE A 102 -0.08 9.96 11.10
C ILE A 102 0.76 8.74 10.70
N HIS A 103 0.17 7.83 9.91
CA HIS A 103 0.86 6.66 9.35
C HIS A 103 2.08 7.05 8.52
N GLN A 104 1.97 8.05 7.64
CA GLN A 104 3.10 8.53 6.83
C GLN A 104 4.26 9.06 7.68
N ASN A 105 3.96 9.72 8.81
CA ASN A 105 5.01 10.18 9.73
C ASN A 105 5.66 9.00 10.48
N ALA A 106 4.88 8.00 10.89
CA ALA A 106 5.42 6.77 11.49
C ALA A 106 6.32 6.02 10.50
N MET A 107 5.86 5.84 9.26
CA MET A 107 6.64 5.19 8.19
C MET A 107 7.92 5.97 7.88
N LYS A 108 7.88 7.31 7.88
CA LYS A 108 9.07 8.14 7.73
C LYS A 108 10.08 7.87 8.85
N LYS A 109 9.62 7.82 10.10
CA LYS A 109 10.48 7.53 11.26
C LYS A 109 11.10 6.13 11.15
N LEU A 110 10.33 5.12 10.77
CA LEU A 110 10.85 3.76 10.54
C LEU A 110 11.94 3.73 9.46
N LEU A 111 11.78 4.52 8.40
CA LEU A 111 12.80 4.65 7.35
C LEU A 111 14.07 5.38 7.84
N GLU A 112 13.94 6.35 8.75
CA GLU A 112 15.08 7.05 9.37
C GLU A 112 15.84 6.15 10.36
N GLU A 113 15.13 5.28 11.08
CA GLU A 113 15.68 4.31 12.05
C GLU A 113 16.18 3.01 11.38
N LYS A 114 16.16 2.94 10.05
CA LYS A 114 16.56 1.76 9.30
C LYS A 114 18.01 1.37 9.60
N ILE A 115 18.17 0.09 9.97
CA ILE A 115 19.47 -0.55 10.13
C ILE A 115 19.98 -1.00 8.74
N ASP A 116 20.94 -0.29 8.15
CA ASP A 116 21.50 -0.64 6.81
C ASP A 116 22.56 -1.75 6.90
N MET A 117 22.11 -2.99 6.80
CA MET A 117 22.93 -4.20 6.93
C MET A 117 22.50 -5.28 5.93
N SER A 118 23.17 -6.44 5.94
CA SER A 118 23.02 -7.47 4.91
C SER A 118 21.63 -8.11 4.87
N TYR A 119 20.93 -8.28 6.00
CA TYR A 119 19.56 -8.81 6.00
C TYR A 119 18.56 -7.80 5.46
N THR A 120 18.57 -6.57 5.95
CA THR A 120 17.67 -5.51 5.46
C THR A 120 17.88 -5.25 3.97
N ARG A 121 19.14 -5.24 3.52
CA ARG A 121 19.47 -5.13 2.09
C ARG A 121 18.92 -6.29 1.25
N SER A 122 19.05 -7.53 1.73
CA SER A 122 18.54 -8.71 1.02
C SER A 122 17.02 -8.69 0.91
N TRP A 123 16.35 -8.17 1.94
CA TRP A 123 14.90 -7.97 1.97
C TRP A 123 14.43 -6.83 1.03
N GLU A 124 15.20 -5.76 0.88
CA GLU A 124 14.84 -4.63 0.01
C GLU A 124 14.91 -4.95 -1.49
N LEU A 125 15.85 -5.80 -1.91
CA LEU A 125 16.08 -6.08 -3.33
C LEU A 125 14.82 -6.55 -4.08
N PRO A 126 14.07 -7.57 -3.63
CA PRO A 126 12.84 -7.97 -4.30
C PRO A 126 11.74 -6.90 -4.20
N ARG A 127 11.84 -5.94 -3.26
CA ARG A 127 10.88 -4.84 -3.07
C ARG A 127 11.19 -3.64 -3.97
N ARG A 128 12.36 -3.60 -4.62
CA ARG A 128 12.65 -2.60 -5.66
C ARG A 128 11.69 -2.79 -6.83
N ARG A 129 11.18 -1.68 -7.36
CA ARG A 129 10.28 -1.68 -8.50
C ARG A 129 11.05 -2.09 -9.75
N THR A 130 10.46 -3.01 -10.51
CA THR A 130 10.92 -3.34 -11.86
C THR A 130 10.57 -2.23 -12.83
N ARG A 131 11.07 -2.31 -14.07
CA ARG A 131 10.75 -1.39 -15.18
C ARG A 131 9.24 -1.29 -15.46
N GLN A 132 8.47 -2.31 -15.09
CA GLN A 132 7.01 -2.38 -15.24
C GLN A 132 6.24 -1.77 -14.05
N GLY A 133 6.93 -1.20 -13.06
CA GLY A 133 6.33 -0.49 -11.94
C GLY A 133 6.03 -1.34 -10.70
N PHE A 134 5.95 -2.67 -10.84
CA PHE A 134 5.74 -3.63 -9.75
C PHE A 134 7.06 -4.20 -9.22
N SER A 135 7.13 -4.48 -7.93
CA SER A 135 8.28 -5.17 -7.32
C SER A 135 8.16 -6.69 -7.47
N LEU A 136 9.28 -7.42 -7.39
CA LEU A 136 9.26 -8.89 -7.37
C LEU A 136 8.49 -9.43 -6.15
N ALA A 137 8.58 -8.74 -5.02
CA ALA A 137 7.80 -9.02 -3.82
C ALA A 137 6.30 -8.93 -4.12
N TRP A 138 5.86 -7.83 -4.75
CA TRP A 138 4.45 -7.65 -5.13
C TRP A 138 3.98 -8.75 -6.08
N LEU A 139 4.79 -9.15 -7.07
CA LEU A 139 4.45 -10.22 -8.01
C LEU A 139 4.32 -11.58 -7.31
N LYS A 140 5.17 -11.86 -6.31
CA LYS A 140 5.09 -13.09 -5.50
C LYS A 140 3.81 -13.11 -4.68
N GLU A 141 3.50 -12.00 -4.02
CA GLU A 141 2.28 -11.83 -3.22
C GLU A 141 1.01 -11.87 -4.08
N SER A 142 1.07 -11.37 -5.32
CA SER A 142 -0.04 -11.43 -6.29
C SER A 142 -0.46 -12.88 -6.55
N LYS A 143 0.51 -13.79 -6.71
CA LYS A 143 0.24 -15.23 -6.87
C LYS A 143 -0.45 -15.81 -5.63
N ILE A 144 -0.05 -15.39 -4.43
CA ILE A 144 -0.69 -15.83 -3.17
C ILE A 144 -2.11 -15.27 -3.07
N CYS A 145 -2.29 -14.00 -3.39
CA CYS A 145 -3.60 -13.34 -3.44
C CYS A 145 -4.52 -14.06 -4.42
N ALA A 146 -4.06 -14.42 -5.62
CA ALA A 146 -4.85 -15.17 -6.60
C ALA A 146 -5.21 -16.58 -6.09
N ARG A 147 -4.25 -17.32 -5.53
CA ARG A 147 -4.46 -18.68 -4.99
C ARG A 147 -5.43 -18.72 -3.81
N THR A 148 -5.48 -17.67 -3.01
CA THR A 148 -6.42 -17.52 -1.88
C THR A 148 -7.77 -16.94 -2.33
N GLY A 149 -8.01 -16.82 -3.64
CA GLY A 149 -9.24 -16.32 -4.22
C GLY A 149 -9.45 -14.81 -4.07
N GLY A 150 -8.39 -14.02 -3.87
CA GLY A 150 -8.41 -12.55 -3.85
C GLY A 150 -8.53 -11.91 -5.25
N CYS A 151 -8.47 -10.56 -5.33
CA CYS A 151 -8.66 -9.85 -6.60
C CYS A 151 -7.63 -10.18 -7.69
N CYS A 152 -6.41 -10.60 -7.34
CA CYS A 152 -5.37 -10.87 -8.35
C CYS A 152 -5.71 -12.05 -9.27
N GLY A 153 -6.64 -12.93 -8.87
CA GLY A 153 -7.16 -14.00 -9.73
C GLY A 153 -8.44 -13.61 -10.48
N ARG A 154 -8.84 -12.33 -10.47
CA ARG A 154 -10.17 -11.87 -10.92
C ARG A 154 -10.05 -10.75 -11.96
N PRO A 155 -11.08 -10.54 -12.80
CA PRO A 155 -11.08 -9.49 -13.81
C PRO A 155 -11.28 -8.06 -13.23
N CYS A 156 -11.46 -7.90 -11.92
CA CYS A 156 -11.69 -6.58 -11.33
C CYS A 156 -10.44 -5.67 -11.33
N ALA A 157 -9.25 -6.25 -11.51
CA ALA A 157 -7.95 -5.57 -11.53
C ALA A 157 -7.72 -4.63 -10.34
N CYS A 158 -8.30 -4.95 -9.16
CA CYS A 158 -8.31 -4.03 -8.03
C CYS A 158 -6.89 -3.80 -7.44
N CYS A 159 -6.03 -4.82 -7.46
CA CYS A 159 -4.66 -4.76 -6.97
C CYS A 159 -3.67 -4.12 -7.96
N GLU A 160 -4.01 -4.13 -9.25
CA GLU A 160 -3.19 -3.56 -10.33
C GLU A 160 -3.42 -2.05 -10.51
N LYS A 161 -4.45 -1.50 -9.86
CA LYS A 161 -4.72 -0.07 -9.82
C LYS A 161 -3.92 0.58 -8.69
N PRO A 162 -3.31 1.76 -8.92
CA PRO A 162 -2.62 2.47 -7.87
C PRO A 162 -3.63 2.94 -6.80
N LEU A 163 -3.34 2.65 -5.54
CA LEU A 163 -4.10 3.14 -4.39
C LEU A 163 -3.85 4.64 -4.14
N VAL A 164 -2.65 5.10 -4.49
CA VAL A 164 -2.30 6.51 -4.51
C VAL A 164 -1.18 6.73 -5.53
N THR A 165 -1.15 7.89 -6.17
CA THR A 165 -0.06 8.31 -7.05
C THR A 165 0.65 9.51 -6.44
N HIS A 166 1.98 9.51 -6.45
CA HIS A 166 2.80 10.62 -5.99
C HIS A 166 3.91 10.93 -7.00
N LEU A 167 4.55 12.10 -6.85
CA LEU A 167 5.66 12.51 -7.71
C LEU A 167 6.99 12.14 -7.03
N GLU A 168 7.78 11.31 -7.70
CA GLU A 168 9.14 10.97 -7.27
C GLU A 168 10.15 11.77 -8.11
N ARG A 169 11.19 12.32 -7.48
CA ARG A 169 12.29 12.98 -8.21
C ARG A 169 13.10 11.91 -8.94
N CYS A 170 13.33 12.10 -10.24
CA CYS A 170 14.29 11.30 -10.97
C CYS A 170 15.69 11.83 -10.66
N SER A 171 16.54 11.01 -10.05
CA SER A 171 17.94 11.33 -9.77
C SER A 171 18.87 10.47 -10.66
N GLY A 172 18.56 10.41 -11.96
CA GLY A 172 19.43 9.76 -12.94
C GLY A 172 20.46 10.75 -13.49
N LEU A 173 21.65 10.25 -13.87
CA LEU A 173 22.69 11.04 -14.54
C LEU A 173 22.18 11.73 -15.83
N PHE A 174 21.14 11.18 -16.46
CA PHE A 174 20.63 11.62 -17.76
C PHE A 174 19.14 12.05 -17.76
N GLU A 175 18.40 11.81 -16.67
CA GLU A 175 16.98 12.20 -16.55
C GLU A 175 16.78 13.11 -15.35
N LYS A 176 16.61 14.41 -15.62
CA LYS A 176 16.14 15.40 -14.64
C LYS A 176 14.62 15.55 -14.80
N GLY A 177 13.87 15.35 -13.73
CA GLY A 177 12.41 15.53 -13.77
C GLY A 177 11.70 14.91 -12.58
N LYS A 178 10.36 14.97 -12.61
CA LYS A 178 9.48 14.25 -11.68
C LYS A 178 8.73 13.19 -12.47
N LYS A 179 8.69 11.96 -11.95
CA LYS A 179 7.86 10.88 -12.51
C LYS A 179 6.68 10.61 -11.59
N VAL A 180 5.53 10.28 -12.16
CA VAL A 180 4.36 9.82 -11.40
C VAL A 180 4.59 8.36 -11.02
N VAL A 181 4.47 8.06 -9.73
CA VAL A 181 4.70 6.75 -9.15
C VAL A 181 3.45 6.32 -8.39
N GLY A 182 2.89 5.17 -8.76
CA GLY A 182 1.74 4.58 -8.08
C GLY A 182 2.15 3.71 -6.90
N LEU A 183 1.50 3.80 -5.75
CA LEU A 183 1.60 2.80 -4.69
C LEU A 183 0.53 1.74 -4.93
N TYR A 184 0.94 0.48 -4.95
CA TYR A 184 0.07 -0.67 -5.20
C TYR A 184 0.00 -1.53 -3.96
N GLY A 185 -1.08 -2.28 -3.79
CA GLY A 185 -1.26 -3.17 -2.64
C GLY A 185 -2.26 -4.28 -2.92
N HIS A 186 -2.05 -5.42 -2.27
CA HIS A 186 -2.96 -6.56 -2.35
C HIS A 186 -4.21 -6.35 -1.49
N CYS A 187 -5.25 -7.13 -1.77
CA CYS A 187 -6.54 -7.00 -1.10
C CYS A 187 -6.39 -7.17 0.42
N THR A 188 -7.01 -6.27 1.18
CA THR A 188 -7.19 -6.43 2.62
C THR A 188 -8.67 -6.62 2.94
N THR A 189 -9.00 -6.68 4.23
CA THR A 189 -10.38 -6.70 4.72
C THR A 189 -11.15 -5.40 4.41
N ASN A 190 -10.46 -4.34 3.94
CA ASN A 190 -11.06 -3.07 3.52
C ASN A 190 -11.27 -2.95 2.00
N CYS A 191 -10.84 -3.94 1.22
CA CYS A 191 -11.07 -3.94 -0.23
C CYS A 191 -12.57 -4.07 -0.53
N ARG A 192 -13.18 -3.02 -1.08
CA ARG A 192 -14.61 -3.01 -1.46
C ARG A 192 -14.99 -4.19 -2.37
N CYS A 193 -14.17 -4.50 -3.36
CA CYS A 193 -14.41 -5.63 -4.26
C CYS A 193 -14.46 -6.97 -3.51
N CYS A 194 -13.55 -7.17 -2.55
CA CYS A 194 -13.55 -8.37 -1.72
C CYS A 194 -14.75 -8.43 -0.78
N ILE A 195 -15.13 -7.31 -0.15
CA ILE A 195 -16.31 -7.21 0.72
C ILE A 195 -17.57 -7.63 -0.05
N LEU A 196 -17.79 -7.04 -1.24
CA LEU A 196 -18.97 -7.34 -2.05
C LEU A 196 -18.98 -8.79 -2.54
N TYR A 197 -17.86 -9.29 -3.06
CA TYR A 197 -17.80 -10.65 -3.59
C TYR A 197 -18.00 -11.71 -2.50
N ARG A 198 -17.34 -11.52 -1.34
CA ARG A 198 -17.43 -12.46 -0.21
C ARG A 198 -18.70 -12.25 0.63
N ARG A 199 -19.54 -11.26 0.28
CA ARG A 199 -20.74 -10.88 1.04
C ARG A 199 -20.43 -10.59 2.52
N LEU A 200 -19.29 -9.97 2.77
CA LEU A 200 -18.93 -9.52 4.12
C LEU A 200 -19.79 -8.33 4.52
N PRO A 201 -20.04 -8.12 5.83
CA PRO A 201 -20.69 -6.92 6.31
C PRO A 201 -20.01 -5.65 5.77
N LYS A 202 -20.83 -4.72 5.28
CA LYS A 202 -20.35 -3.39 4.88
C LYS A 202 -19.78 -2.65 6.10
N LYS A 203 -18.86 -1.72 5.85
CA LYS A 203 -18.38 -0.84 6.90
C LYS A 203 -19.51 0.08 7.37
N GLU A 204 -19.65 0.22 8.68
CA GLU A 204 -20.68 1.05 9.30
C GLU A 204 -20.33 2.53 9.16
N LEU A 205 -21.31 3.32 8.73
CA LEU A 205 -21.18 4.76 8.57
C LEU A 205 -21.52 5.43 9.91
N SER A 206 -20.63 6.26 10.46
CA SER A 206 -20.92 7.01 11.68
C SER A 206 -21.89 8.17 11.40
N VAL A 207 -23.18 7.84 11.30
CA VAL A 207 -24.25 8.83 11.25
C VAL A 207 -24.54 9.24 12.69
N GLY A 208 -23.86 10.29 13.17
CA GLY A 208 -24.10 10.82 14.52
C GLY A 208 -25.61 10.92 14.81
N SER A 209 -26.02 10.30 15.92
CA SER A 209 -27.29 10.54 16.58
C SER A 209 -27.34 12.04 16.86
N SER A 210 -28.37 12.70 16.31
CA SER A 210 -28.59 14.12 16.50
C SER A 210 -28.76 14.43 17.99
#